data_AF-A0A5D0XM60-F1
#
_entry.id   AF-A0A5D0XM60-F1
#
_cell.length_a   1.000
_cell.length_b   1.000
_cell.length_c   1.000
_cell.angle_alpha   90.00
_cell.angle_beta   90.00
_cell.angle_gamma   90.00
#
_symmetry.space_group_name_H-M   'P 1'
#
loop_
_entity.id
_entity.type
_entity.pdbx_description
1 polymer ?
#
loop_
_entity_poly.entity_id
_entity_poly.type
_entity_poly.pdbx_seq_one_letter_code
_entity_poly.pdbx_strand_id
1 'polypeptide(L)'
;MKTTTLADAFAFFGTRPGNPRWSWSGASPDSKTIAVTIWEHEAGVDGSIDYFDDPGLATWTSKPGNQERIRNLLSARNNCDALFHVIWVTARNPDENTLTIAGRYPEEHFMMKLIDVDEVTGAFSAVLVDPASAGHERRMMPDRPTKPPVHNPRVRTGGRRTNQESAERAVATCPTCFMALPATGICDTCE
;
A
#
# COMPACT_ATOMS: atom_id res chain seq x y z
N MET A 1 1.98 -4.32 21.35
CA MET A 1 2.12 -3.80 19.97
C MET A 1 1.53 -2.40 19.92
N LYS A 2 2.12 -1.46 19.17
CA LYS A 2 1.62 -0.09 19.10
C LYS A 2 0.50 -0.03 18.07
N THR A 3 -0.70 0.30 18.51
CA THR A 3 -1.86 0.46 17.64
C THR A 3 -1.76 1.76 16.83
N THR A 4 -2.12 1.72 15.55
CA THR A 4 -2.09 2.88 14.65
C THR A 4 -3.46 3.19 14.07
N THR A 5 -3.63 4.41 13.53
CA THR A 5 -4.80 4.73 12.71
C THR A 5 -4.71 3.98 11.37
N LEU A 6 -5.84 3.84 10.65
CA LEU A 6 -5.83 3.19 9.34
C LEU A 6 -4.94 3.95 8.35
N ALA A 7 -5.01 5.28 8.37
CA ALA A 7 -4.20 6.13 7.50
C ALA A 7 -2.71 5.99 7.80
N ASP A 8 -2.32 5.98 9.07
CA ASP A 8 -0.91 5.81 9.46
C ASP A 8 -0.39 4.41 9.09
N ALA A 9 -1.23 3.37 9.22
CA ALA A 9 -0.86 2.01 8.83
C ALA A 9 -0.60 1.88 7.33
N PHE A 10 -1.42 2.50 6.48
CA PHE A 10 -1.16 2.53 5.04
C PHE A 10 0.04 3.41 4.67
N ALA A 11 0.16 4.57 5.31
CA ALA A 11 1.26 5.50 5.10
C ALA A 11 2.61 4.91 5.48
N PHE A 12 2.66 3.99 6.44
CA PHE A 12 3.86 3.23 6.80
C PHE A 12 4.49 2.53 5.58
N PHE A 13 3.68 1.94 4.71
CA PHE A 13 4.13 1.29 3.47
C PHE A 13 4.19 2.25 2.26
N GLY A 14 3.98 3.56 2.45
CA GLY A 14 3.88 4.52 1.35
C GLY A 14 2.65 4.32 0.46
N THR A 15 1.65 3.58 0.94
CA THR A 15 0.40 3.29 0.21
C THR A 15 -0.69 4.28 0.58
N ARG A 16 -1.69 4.43 -0.28
CA ARG A 16 -2.85 5.29 -0.06
C ARG A 16 -4.13 4.49 -0.29
N PRO A 17 -5.04 4.43 0.70
CA PRO A 17 -6.37 3.87 0.49
C PRO A 17 -7.20 4.82 -0.39
N GLY A 18 -8.11 4.28 -1.18
CA GLY A 18 -9.11 5.08 -1.91
C GLY A 18 -10.03 5.87 -0.97
N ASN A 19 -10.33 5.30 0.20
CA ASN A 19 -11.06 5.98 1.26
C ASN A 19 -10.60 5.52 2.66
N PRO A 20 -10.06 6.43 3.49
CA PRO A 20 -9.48 6.08 4.79
C PRO A 20 -10.50 5.63 5.86
N ARG A 21 -11.81 5.60 5.57
CA ARG A 21 -12.83 5.09 6.50
C ARG A 21 -13.25 3.65 6.24
N TRP A 22 -13.22 3.19 5.00
CA TRP A 22 -13.76 1.88 4.62
C TRP A 22 -12.86 1.06 3.71
N SER A 23 -11.74 1.59 3.21
CA SER A 23 -10.84 0.82 2.36
C SER A 23 -10.18 -0.32 3.14
N TRP A 24 -10.11 -1.47 2.49
CA TRP A 24 -9.47 -2.68 3.00
C TRP A 24 -8.09 -2.91 2.40
N SER A 25 -7.67 -2.03 1.50
CA SER A 25 -6.37 -2.08 0.86
C SER A 25 -5.97 -0.68 0.40
N GLY A 26 -4.72 -0.55 -0.03
CA GLY A 26 -4.18 0.67 -0.60
C GLY A 26 -3.02 0.34 -1.52
N ALA A 27 -2.74 1.26 -2.45
CA ALA A 27 -1.64 1.16 -3.39
C ALA A 27 -0.72 2.38 -3.27
N SER A 28 0.57 2.20 -3.53
CA SER A 28 1.50 3.31 -3.74
C SER A 28 1.14 4.07 -5.02
N PRO A 29 1.55 5.35 -5.16
CA PRO A 29 1.27 6.13 -6.36
C PRO A 29 1.81 5.51 -7.67
N ASP A 30 2.87 4.72 -7.59
CA ASP A 30 3.46 4.00 -8.72
C ASP A 30 2.88 2.58 -8.92
N SER A 31 1.91 2.18 -8.08
CA SER A 31 1.27 0.85 -8.09
C SER A 31 2.22 -0.35 -7.91
N LYS A 32 3.43 -0.10 -7.40
CA LYS A 32 4.45 -1.14 -7.13
C LYS A 32 4.44 -1.67 -5.70
N THR A 33 3.62 -1.08 -4.84
CA THR A 33 3.46 -1.51 -3.46
C THR A 33 1.99 -1.55 -3.12
N ILE A 34 1.53 -2.72 -2.70
CA ILE A 34 0.16 -2.95 -2.28
C ILE A 34 0.17 -3.30 -0.79
N ALA A 35 -0.76 -2.74 -0.04
CA ALA A 35 -1.00 -3.08 1.35
C ALA A 35 -2.47 -3.49 1.54
N VAL A 36 -2.73 -4.53 2.32
CA VAL A 36 -4.06 -5.08 2.56
C VAL A 36 -4.28 -5.22 4.07
N THR A 37 -5.49 -4.85 4.53
CA THR A 37 -5.89 -5.10 5.91
C THR A 37 -6.47 -6.51 6.04
N ILE A 38 -6.02 -7.26 7.03
CA ILE A 38 -6.44 -8.64 7.28
C ILE A 38 -6.74 -8.79 8.77
N TRP A 39 -7.80 -9.51 9.13
CA TRP A 39 -8.06 -9.81 10.52
C TRP A 39 -7.08 -10.87 11.03
N GLU A 40 -6.44 -10.60 12.16
CA GLU A 40 -5.40 -11.48 12.71
C GLU A 40 -5.96 -12.86 13.12
N HIS A 41 -7.22 -12.93 13.55
CA HIS A 41 -7.86 -14.18 13.96
C HIS A 41 -8.31 -15.06 12.78
N GLU A 42 -8.32 -14.52 11.56
CA GLU A 42 -8.61 -15.27 10.33
C GLU A 42 -7.33 -15.92 9.75
N ALA A 43 -6.15 -15.55 10.27
CA ALA A 43 -4.90 -16.19 9.91
C ALA A 43 -4.81 -17.60 10.51
N GLY A 44 -4.43 -18.56 9.68
CA GLY A 44 -4.06 -19.90 10.12
C GLY A 44 -2.85 -19.86 11.07
N VAL A 45 -2.59 -20.98 11.76
CA VAL A 45 -1.47 -21.11 12.70
C VAL A 45 -0.11 -20.89 12.03
N ASP A 46 0.01 -21.22 10.75
CA ASP A 46 1.18 -20.96 9.91
C ASP A 46 1.21 -19.54 9.32
N GLY A 47 0.18 -18.73 9.57
CA GLY A 47 -0.02 -17.40 9.01
C GLY A 47 -0.60 -17.38 7.59
N SER A 48 -1.00 -18.53 7.04
CA SER A 48 -1.74 -18.56 5.79
C SER A 48 -3.12 -17.93 5.94
N ILE A 49 -3.64 -17.39 4.85
CA ILE A 49 -4.99 -16.87 4.75
C ILE A 49 -5.68 -17.63 3.64
N ASP A 50 -6.91 -18.04 3.91
CA ASP A 50 -7.79 -18.63 2.92
C ASP A 50 -9.21 -18.11 3.15
N TYR A 51 -9.68 -17.27 2.22
CA TYR A 51 -11.04 -16.75 2.21
C TYR A 51 -11.96 -17.48 1.24
N PHE A 52 -11.50 -18.57 0.61
CA PHE A 52 -12.41 -19.42 -0.14
C PHE A 52 -13.41 -20.06 0.83
N ASP A 53 -14.68 -20.11 0.43
CA ASP A 53 -15.81 -20.60 1.23
C ASP A 53 -16.13 -19.80 2.52
N ASP A 54 -15.56 -18.61 2.70
CA ASP A 54 -15.90 -17.74 3.83
C ASP A 54 -17.41 -17.39 3.81
N PRO A 55 -18.17 -17.63 4.90
CA PRO A 55 -19.61 -17.40 4.93
C PRO A 55 -19.98 -15.91 4.77
N GLY A 56 -19.05 -15.01 5.06
CA GLY A 56 -19.13 -13.58 4.82
C GLY A 56 -19.00 -13.17 3.35
N LEU A 57 -18.65 -14.11 2.45
CA LEU A 57 -18.47 -13.82 1.02
C LEU A 57 -19.65 -13.09 0.40
N ALA A 58 -20.85 -13.61 0.57
CA ALA A 58 -22.05 -12.98 0.02
C ALA A 58 -22.27 -11.55 0.53
N THR A 59 -21.80 -11.24 1.75
CA THR A 59 -22.01 -9.96 2.41
C THR A 59 -21.01 -8.90 1.96
N TRP A 60 -19.78 -9.28 1.61
CA TRP A 60 -18.74 -8.31 1.23
C TRP A 60 -18.57 -8.10 -0.27
N THR A 61 -19.11 -8.95 -1.14
CA THR A 61 -18.80 -8.92 -2.58
C THR A 61 -19.12 -7.55 -3.18
N SER A 62 -20.27 -6.97 -2.83
CA SER A 62 -20.71 -5.66 -3.32
C SER A 62 -20.10 -4.47 -2.58
N LYS A 63 -19.33 -4.68 -1.51
CA LYS A 63 -18.77 -3.58 -0.71
C LYS A 63 -17.65 -2.88 -1.47
N PRO A 64 -17.61 -1.53 -1.46
CA PRO A 64 -16.60 -0.78 -2.19
C PRO A 64 -15.17 -1.08 -1.70
N GLY A 65 -15.02 -1.38 -0.40
CA GLY A 65 -13.74 -1.82 0.17
C GLY A 65 -13.24 -3.14 -0.41
N ASN A 66 -14.14 -4.10 -0.68
CA ASN A 66 -13.78 -5.36 -1.32
C ASN A 66 -13.44 -5.15 -2.80
N GLN A 67 -14.22 -4.34 -3.51
CA GLN A 67 -13.96 -4.02 -4.92
C GLN A 67 -12.61 -3.30 -5.12
N GLU A 68 -12.21 -2.47 -4.15
CA GLU A 68 -10.86 -1.92 -4.09
C GLU A 68 -9.81 -3.00 -3.80
N ARG A 69 -10.07 -3.88 -2.84
CA ARG A 69 -9.18 -5.01 -2.51
C ARG A 69 -8.93 -5.92 -3.71
N ILE A 70 -9.96 -6.30 -4.44
CA ILE A 70 -9.85 -7.10 -5.67
C ILE A 70 -8.90 -6.42 -6.65
N ARG A 71 -9.16 -5.15 -7.00
CA ARG A 71 -8.29 -4.39 -7.93
C ARG A 71 -6.84 -4.34 -7.47
N ASN A 72 -6.60 -4.12 -6.19
CA ASN A 72 -5.26 -4.04 -5.62
C ASN A 72 -4.56 -5.41 -5.58
N LEU A 73 -5.27 -6.49 -5.28
CA LEU A 73 -4.74 -7.87 -5.33
C LEU A 73 -4.39 -8.27 -6.77
N LEU A 74 -5.22 -7.91 -7.75
CA LEU A 74 -4.92 -8.12 -9.17
C LEU A 74 -3.68 -7.30 -9.60
N SER A 75 -3.54 -6.07 -9.10
CA SER A 75 -2.32 -5.29 -9.32
C SER A 75 -1.09 -5.95 -8.68
N ALA A 76 -1.22 -6.49 -7.46
CA ALA A 76 -0.14 -7.22 -6.81
C ALA A 76 0.29 -8.43 -7.65
N ARG A 77 -0.69 -9.23 -8.11
CA ARG A 77 -0.47 -10.40 -8.99
C ARG A 77 0.29 -10.03 -10.25
N ASN A 78 -0.11 -8.95 -10.92
CA ASN A 78 0.40 -8.61 -12.24
C ASN A 78 1.69 -7.78 -12.20
N ASN A 79 1.91 -6.99 -11.14
CA ASN A 79 2.95 -5.96 -11.13
C ASN A 79 3.92 -6.04 -9.93
N CYS A 80 3.62 -6.84 -8.91
CA CYS A 80 4.38 -6.88 -7.65
C CYS A 80 4.82 -8.31 -7.29
N ASP A 81 5.04 -9.18 -8.27
CA ASP A 81 5.40 -10.60 -8.04
C ASP A 81 4.42 -11.36 -7.15
N ALA A 82 3.13 -10.95 -7.20
CA ALA A 82 2.06 -11.43 -6.34
C ALA A 82 2.27 -11.13 -4.84
N LEU A 83 3.09 -10.12 -4.50
CA LEU A 83 3.40 -9.74 -3.14
C LEU A 83 2.58 -8.53 -2.68
N PHE A 84 2.21 -8.54 -1.40
CA PHE A 84 1.62 -7.39 -0.73
C PHE A 84 2.00 -7.34 0.76
N HIS A 85 1.96 -6.14 1.32
CA HIS A 85 2.13 -5.90 2.75
C HIS A 85 0.83 -6.11 3.51
N VAL A 86 0.95 -6.54 4.77
CA VAL A 86 -0.22 -6.77 5.63
C VAL A 86 -0.30 -5.70 6.70
N ILE A 87 -1.52 -5.21 6.90
CA ILE A 87 -1.93 -4.45 8.08
C ILE A 87 -2.85 -5.35 8.89
N TRP A 88 -2.36 -5.84 10.01
CA TRP A 88 -3.16 -6.68 10.88
C TRP A 88 -4.22 -5.86 11.60
N VAL A 89 -5.43 -6.40 11.65
CA VAL A 89 -6.57 -5.85 12.38
C VAL A 89 -6.94 -6.84 13.49
N THR A 90 -6.98 -6.36 14.72
CA THR A 90 -7.39 -7.17 15.87
C THR A 90 -8.84 -6.87 16.21
N ALA A 91 -9.63 -7.93 16.41
CA ALA A 91 -10.99 -7.82 16.92
C ALA A 91 -10.96 -7.62 18.44
N ARG A 92 -11.92 -6.84 18.97
CA ARG A 92 -12.16 -6.81 20.43
C ARG A 92 -12.67 -8.14 20.93
N ASN A 93 -13.55 -8.74 20.13
CA ASN A 93 -14.10 -10.06 20.35
C ASN A 93 -14.25 -10.73 18.99
N PRO A 94 -13.48 -11.79 18.70
CA PRO A 94 -13.54 -12.49 17.40
C PRO A 94 -14.83 -13.31 17.25
N ASP A 95 -15.52 -13.64 18.34
CA ASP A 95 -16.73 -14.47 18.32
C ASP A 95 -18.02 -13.66 18.04
N GLU A 96 -17.91 -12.34 17.86
CA GLU A 96 -19.05 -11.45 17.57
C GLU A 96 -19.39 -11.41 16.07
N ASN A 97 -20.69 -11.54 15.76
CA ASN A 97 -21.21 -11.43 14.39
C ASN A 97 -20.87 -10.10 13.69
N THR A 98 -20.65 -9.03 14.47
CA THR A 98 -20.17 -7.74 13.96
C THR A 98 -18.85 -7.42 14.62
N LEU A 99 -17.76 -7.72 13.91
CA LEU A 99 -16.42 -7.50 14.43
C LEU A 99 -16.17 -6.01 14.72
N THR A 100 -15.82 -5.72 15.97
CA THR A 100 -15.37 -4.39 16.39
C THR A 100 -13.86 -4.35 16.48
N ILE A 101 -13.26 -3.31 15.90
CA ILE A 101 -11.80 -3.17 15.85
C ILE A 101 -11.26 -2.79 17.23
N ALA A 102 -10.38 -3.63 17.78
CA ALA A 102 -9.57 -3.34 18.95
C ALA A 102 -8.34 -2.53 18.56
N GLY A 103 -7.73 -2.90 17.44
CA GLY A 103 -6.51 -2.26 16.97
C GLY A 103 -6.14 -2.62 15.55
N ARG A 104 -5.15 -1.88 15.05
CA ARG A 104 -4.51 -2.08 13.75
C ARG A 104 -3.02 -1.83 13.88
N TYR A 105 -2.22 -2.57 13.14
CA TYR A 105 -0.79 -2.31 13.05
C TYR A 105 -0.21 -2.84 11.74
N PRO A 106 0.71 -2.11 11.09
CA PRO A 106 1.43 -2.63 9.93
C PRO A 106 2.38 -3.74 10.36
N GLU A 107 2.53 -4.77 9.53
CA GLU A 107 3.56 -5.79 9.73
C GLU A 107 4.83 -5.48 8.93
N GLU A 108 5.94 -5.38 9.63
CA GLU A 108 7.20 -4.90 9.05
C GLU A 108 8.10 -6.05 8.57
N HIS A 109 7.96 -7.26 9.12
CA HIS A 109 8.96 -8.32 8.94
C HIS A 109 8.63 -9.30 7.83
N PHE A 110 7.38 -9.38 7.43
CA PHE A 110 6.94 -10.34 6.43
C PHE A 110 5.99 -9.70 5.44
N MET A 111 5.95 -10.30 4.26
CA MET A 111 4.95 -10.01 3.24
C MET A 111 4.07 -11.23 3.06
N MET A 112 2.95 -11.03 2.38
CA MET A 112 2.15 -12.14 1.90
C MET A 112 2.34 -12.29 0.40
N LYS A 113 2.48 -13.54 -0.03
CA LYS A 113 2.40 -13.93 -1.43
C LYS A 113 1.00 -14.46 -1.72
N LEU A 114 0.32 -13.78 -2.62
CA LEU A 114 -0.95 -14.19 -3.17
C LEU A 114 -0.77 -15.50 -3.94
N ILE A 115 -1.58 -16.50 -3.61
CA ILE A 115 -1.58 -17.81 -4.28
C ILE A 115 -2.68 -17.85 -5.32
N ASP A 116 -3.89 -17.48 -4.93
CA ASP A 116 -5.05 -17.43 -5.83
C ASP A 116 -6.02 -16.32 -5.42
N VAL A 117 -6.81 -15.82 -6.38
CA VAL A 117 -7.83 -14.80 -6.17
C VAL A 117 -9.00 -15.01 -7.13
N ASP A 118 -10.22 -15.06 -6.58
CA ASP A 118 -11.45 -14.98 -7.35
C ASP A 118 -11.77 -13.50 -7.62
N GLU A 119 -11.70 -13.12 -8.89
CA GLU A 119 -11.89 -11.73 -9.33
C GLU A 119 -13.34 -11.25 -9.20
N VAL A 120 -14.30 -12.17 -9.05
CA VAL A 120 -15.72 -11.86 -8.91
C VAL A 120 -16.07 -11.64 -7.44
N THR A 121 -15.69 -12.60 -6.58
CA THR A 121 -16.09 -12.58 -5.16
C THR A 121 -15.11 -11.84 -4.28
N GLY A 122 -13.84 -11.79 -4.67
CA GLY A 122 -12.72 -11.31 -3.87
C GLY A 122 -12.25 -12.29 -2.80
N ALA A 123 -12.68 -13.56 -2.86
CA ALA A 123 -12.02 -14.64 -2.14
C ALA A 123 -10.57 -14.75 -2.61
N PHE A 124 -9.64 -15.01 -1.70
CA PHE A 124 -8.25 -15.22 -2.06
C PHE A 124 -7.56 -16.09 -1.02
N SER A 125 -6.47 -16.70 -1.44
CA SER A 125 -5.55 -17.41 -0.55
C SER A 125 -4.15 -16.81 -0.66
N ALA A 126 -3.46 -16.73 0.47
CA ALA A 126 -2.12 -16.15 0.55
C ALA A 126 -1.29 -16.80 1.65
N VAL A 127 0.03 -16.76 1.51
CA VAL A 127 0.96 -17.33 2.48
C VAL A 127 2.01 -16.32 2.91
N LEU A 128 2.46 -16.42 4.16
CA LEU A 128 3.57 -15.61 4.66
C LEU A 128 4.86 -15.97 3.94
N VAL A 129 5.58 -14.94 3.52
CA VAL A 129 6.89 -15.07 2.89
C VAL A 129 7.88 -14.07 3.47
N ASP A 130 9.15 -14.45 3.46
CA ASP A 130 10.24 -13.52 3.74
C ASP A 130 10.53 -12.66 2.50
N PRO A 131 10.39 -11.33 2.58
CA PRO A 131 10.75 -10.46 1.47
C PRO A 131 12.26 -10.43 1.19
N ALA A 132 13.11 -10.80 2.16
CA ALA A 132 14.57 -10.77 2.04
C ALA A 132 15.16 -12.10 1.52
N SER A 133 14.42 -13.21 1.57
CA SER A 133 14.88 -14.50 1.04
C SER A 133 14.77 -14.52 -0.48
N ALA A 134 15.81 -15.03 -1.15
CA ALA A 134 15.80 -15.26 -2.59
C ALA A 134 14.65 -16.22 -2.94
N GLY A 135 13.66 -15.76 -3.71
CA GLY A 135 12.49 -16.56 -4.10
C GLY A 135 11.30 -16.52 -3.14
N HIS A 136 11.33 -15.65 -2.11
CA HIS A 136 10.23 -15.45 -1.17
C HIS A 136 9.84 -16.74 -0.44
N GLU A 137 10.83 -17.35 0.21
CA GLU A 137 10.64 -18.56 1.01
C GLU A 137 9.51 -18.38 2.01
N ARG A 138 8.69 -19.44 2.18
CA ARG A 138 7.59 -19.44 3.14
C ARG A 138 8.12 -19.26 4.57
N ARG A 139 7.42 -18.44 5.34
CA ARG A 139 7.62 -18.31 6.79
C ARG A 139 6.39 -18.78 7.55
N MET A 140 6.57 -19.08 8.84
CA MET A 140 5.47 -19.37 9.74
C MET A 140 5.26 -18.21 10.72
N MET A 141 4.01 -17.97 11.13
CA MET A 141 3.65 -16.98 12.15
C MET A 141 4.49 -17.03 13.45
N PRO A 142 4.84 -18.20 14.05
CA PRO A 142 5.70 -18.26 15.24
C PRO A 142 7.13 -17.71 15.03
N ASP A 143 7.58 -17.54 13.79
CA ASP A 143 8.90 -16.97 13.47
C ASP A 143 8.92 -15.43 13.56
N ARG A 144 7.79 -14.82 13.94
CA ARG A 144 7.66 -13.37 14.12
C ARG A 144 8.66 -12.90 15.19
N PRO A 145 9.56 -11.97 14.87
CA PRO A 145 10.45 -11.38 15.86
C PRO A 145 9.62 -10.75 16.98
N THR A 146 9.80 -11.22 18.22
CA THR A 146 9.10 -10.67 19.40
C THR A 146 9.61 -9.30 19.80
N LYS A 147 10.78 -8.90 19.31
CA LYS A 147 11.30 -7.54 19.48
C LYS A 147 10.85 -6.67 18.31
N PRO A 148 10.28 -5.48 18.57
CA PRO A 148 10.02 -4.52 17.52
C PRO A 148 11.35 -4.18 16.84
N PRO A 149 11.38 -4.10 15.50
CA PRO A 149 12.56 -3.63 14.81
C PRO A 149 12.74 -2.18 15.26
N VAL A 150 13.95 -1.85 15.67
CA VAL A 150 14.28 -0.46 15.95
C VAL A 150 14.15 0.24 14.61
N HIS A 151 13.02 0.93 14.42
CA HIS A 151 12.82 1.80 13.28
C HIS A 151 13.85 2.91 13.45
N ASN A 152 15.06 2.68 12.95
CA ASN A 152 16.00 3.74 12.70
C ASN A 152 15.37 4.49 11.54
N PRO A 153 14.78 5.68 11.76
CA PRO A 153 14.38 6.51 10.64
C PRO A 153 15.64 6.62 9.81
N ARG A 154 15.58 6.06 8.60
CA ARG A 154 16.71 5.95 7.68
C ARG A 154 17.39 7.30 7.73
N VAL A 155 18.55 7.37 8.39
CA VAL A 155 19.31 8.61 8.48
C VAL A 155 19.53 8.95 7.02
N ARG A 156 18.83 9.98 6.55
CA ARG A 156 19.14 10.61 5.29
C ARG A 156 20.56 11.10 5.50
N THR A 157 21.54 10.27 5.17
CA THR A 157 22.89 10.70 4.89
C THR A 157 22.71 11.74 3.81
N GLY A 158 22.78 13.00 4.22
CA GLY A 158 22.68 14.15 3.37
C GLY A 158 23.77 14.02 2.32
N GLY A 159 23.40 13.41 1.18
CA GLY A 159 24.06 13.66 -0.07
C GLY A 159 23.88 15.14 -0.32
N ARG A 160 24.91 15.91 0.07
CA ARG A 160 25.11 17.30 -0.30
C ARG A 160 25.19 17.33 -1.82
N ARG A 161 24.03 17.35 -2.48
CA ARG A 161 23.91 17.78 -3.86
C ARG A 161 24.26 19.26 -3.84
N THR A 162 25.47 19.54 -4.30
CA THR A 162 25.85 20.84 -4.82
C THR A 162 24.74 21.29 -5.76
N ASN A 163 24.02 22.32 -5.31
CA ASN A 163 23.00 23.01 -6.07
C ASN A 163 23.73 23.78 -7.17
N GLN A 164 24.02 23.11 -8.28
CA GLN A 164 24.47 23.75 -9.49
C GLN A 164 23.21 24.17 -10.26
N GLU A 165 22.74 25.36 -9.91
CA GLU A 165 22.43 26.42 -10.86
C GLU A 165 21.91 25.96 -12.24
N SER A 166 20.59 25.96 -12.38
CA SER A 166 19.88 26.29 -13.62
C SER A 166 18.43 26.59 -13.26
N ALA A 167 18.20 27.82 -12.80
CA ALA A 167 16.87 28.40 -12.86
C ALA A 167 16.55 28.64 -14.34
N GLU A 168 15.94 27.65 -15.00
CA GLU A 168 15.19 27.90 -16.22
C GLU A 168 14.08 28.89 -15.89
N ARG A 169 14.38 30.18 -16.05
CA ARG A 169 13.36 31.21 -16.14
C ARG A 169 12.51 30.86 -17.36
N ALA A 170 11.23 30.57 -17.13
CA ALA A 170 10.24 30.51 -18.21
C ALA A 170 10.33 31.80 -19.03
N VAL A 171 10.77 31.67 -20.28
CA VAL A 171 10.87 32.79 -21.21
C VAL A 171 9.45 33.16 -21.61
N ALA A 172 9.03 34.37 -21.28
CA ALA A 172 7.72 34.86 -21.69
C ALA A 172 7.67 34.92 -23.24
N THR A 173 6.65 34.34 -23.85
CA THR A 173 6.44 34.37 -25.31
C THR A 173 5.35 35.36 -25.68
N CYS A 174 5.55 36.08 -26.80
CA CYS A 174 4.54 36.99 -27.35
C CYS A 174 3.29 36.18 -27.76
N PRO A 175 2.07 36.57 -27.37
CA PRO A 175 0.86 35.84 -27.74
C PRO A 175 0.49 35.98 -29.22
N THR A 176 1.06 36.96 -29.93
CA THR A 176 0.72 37.24 -31.34
C THR A 176 1.63 36.49 -32.31
N CYS A 177 2.94 36.47 -32.07
CA CYS A 177 3.91 35.82 -32.96
C CYS A 177 4.64 34.62 -32.33
N PHE A 178 4.36 34.28 -31.07
CA PHE A 178 4.97 33.18 -30.31
C PHE A 178 6.50 33.25 -30.16
N MET A 179 7.13 34.38 -30.50
CA MET A 179 8.56 34.61 -30.28
C MET A 179 8.85 34.88 -28.79
N ALA A 180 10.04 34.49 -28.34
CA ALA A 180 10.55 34.82 -27.01
C ALA A 180 10.65 36.34 -26.83
N LEU A 181 10.01 36.87 -25.79
CA LEU A 181 10.05 38.29 -25.47
C LEU A 181 11.41 38.64 -24.85
N PRO A 182 11.98 39.81 -25.20
CA PRO A 182 13.10 40.38 -24.44
C PRO A 182 12.67 40.67 -23.00
N ALA A 183 13.64 40.92 -22.11
CA ALA A 183 13.38 41.19 -20.70
C ALA A 183 12.45 42.40 -20.44
N THR A 184 12.29 43.27 -21.44
CA THR A 184 11.36 44.42 -21.40
C THR A 184 9.89 44.02 -21.53
N GLY A 185 9.59 42.80 -22.00
CA GLY A 185 8.22 42.28 -22.15
C GLY A 185 7.45 42.83 -23.36
N ILE A 186 8.10 43.57 -24.27
CA ILE A 186 7.50 44.15 -25.47
C ILE A 186 8.05 43.45 -26.71
N CYS A 187 7.18 43.10 -27.67
CA CYS A 187 7.58 42.47 -28.93
C CYS A 187 7.83 43.53 -30.00
N ASP A 188 9.08 43.69 -30.45
CA ASP A 188 9.45 44.68 -31.47
C ASP A 188 9.02 44.27 -32.90
N THR A 189 8.45 43.07 -33.07
CA THR A 189 8.07 42.51 -34.39
C THR A 189 6.56 42.57 -34.65
N CYS A 190 5.75 42.89 -33.65
CA CYS A 190 4.30 43.03 -33.77
C CYS A 190 3.91 44.47 -33.45
N GLU A 191 3.90 45.33 -34.48
CA GLU A 191 3.16 46.60 -34.45
C GLU A 191 1.66 46.38 -34.64
#